data_AF-E9GCG8-F1
#
_entry.id   AF-E9GCG8-F1
#
_cell.length_a   1.000
_cell.length_b   1.000
_cell.length_c   1.000
_cell.angle_alpha   90.00
_cell.angle_beta   90.00
_cell.angle_gamma   90.00
#
_symmetry.space_group_name_H-M   'P 1'
#
loop_
_entity.id
_entity.type
_entity.pdbx_description
1 polymer ?
#
loop_
_entity_poly.entity_id
_entity_poly.type
_entity_poly.pdbx_seq_one_letter_code
_entity_poly.pdbx_strand_id
1 'polypeptide(L)'
;MASKMSGTPKMIVPYEWILENVGEEPVTMASKMILFRGERVFRVGLKNHAESAILFFVAINLSKIGLKVEDVTYQIQGSGTTGPVTMEQMKKENIGDGGSLQLLKTRLGKKIVGNCTFSFRIVLEGVIPCCSTYGYSYKLCDRLVKEQFWNAIKNQQNLADVEVIVKDKTFFVHKAILAARSRVFAVEFTKKQPGKDGNHQVRLDGVDPSTVAKFLYFVYTGEPMGMLADEELLKLASKYGLLALAGLCQVALKKIEPTQMAKLMESLDDGVEGPYSSKITPEKDAGIINDQTMPTLRCTLNFTRLDLGIPKCVMEYQKEKLFFAYITGYLGENRITKPGIHFTCANHRRFGLKVEDIYFVPKNNQIWFKLEAVKVKNNAELLQHFTVHFESINYSLLKSVDFNFDIKVVSTIGNYNYEMMDDAWPTDFWMAAANRKLTDVEIYAGTVKVMEAHRVILCARSPVLNASFNKISNSSKLIISFGAEFDVDTVKLFLNFLYTGSLKSTDGVHQLGKLATMYQVETLKNVCQLLNANPPDAEELTDYLLQL
;
A
#
# COMPACT_ATOMS: atom_id res chain seq x y z
N MET A 1 13.30 3.00 18.98
CA MET A 1 13.36 1.97 17.92
C MET A 1 11.95 1.79 17.39
N ALA A 2 11.70 2.10 16.11
CA ALA A 2 10.38 1.94 15.52
C ALA A 2 10.04 0.44 15.41
N SER A 3 8.86 0.04 15.90
CA SER A 3 8.37 -1.33 15.79
C SER A 3 8.36 -1.74 14.32
N LYS A 4 9.27 -2.65 13.97
CA LYS A 4 9.39 -3.22 12.62
C LYS A 4 8.14 -4.07 12.43
N MET A 5 7.18 -3.62 11.62
CA MET A 5 6.05 -4.47 11.23
C MET A 5 6.61 -5.77 10.64
N SER A 6 6.24 -6.93 11.22
CA SER A 6 6.45 -8.22 10.57
C SER A 6 5.34 -8.39 9.53
N GLY A 7 5.63 -7.98 8.29
CA GLY A 7 4.68 -8.09 7.18
C GLY A 7 4.84 -6.94 6.21
N THR A 8 4.80 -7.26 4.92
CA THR A 8 4.85 -6.26 3.85
C THR A 8 3.42 -6.02 3.37
N PRO A 9 2.85 -4.82 3.53
CA PRO A 9 1.57 -4.50 2.91
C PRO A 9 1.67 -4.62 1.40
N LYS A 10 0.70 -5.31 0.79
CA LYS A 10 0.58 -5.55 -0.64
C LYS A 10 -0.79 -5.09 -1.12
N MET A 11 -0.91 -4.91 -2.42
CA MET A 11 -2.22 -4.68 -3.02
C MET A 11 -2.59 -5.92 -3.82
N ILE A 12 -3.67 -6.57 -3.43
CA ILE A 12 -4.22 -7.69 -4.18
C ILE A 12 -5.40 -7.19 -4.96
N VAL A 13 -5.31 -7.37 -6.26
CA VAL A 13 -6.32 -6.91 -7.19
C VAL A 13 -7.03 -8.15 -7.77
N PRO A 14 -8.33 -8.34 -7.48
CA PRO A 14 -9.09 -9.43 -8.06
C PRO A 14 -9.44 -9.14 -9.51
N TYR A 15 -9.47 -10.17 -10.35
CA TYR A 15 -9.97 -10.09 -11.72
C TYR A 15 -10.65 -11.40 -12.11
N GLU A 16 -11.84 -11.32 -12.70
CA GLU A 16 -12.54 -12.49 -13.22
C GLU A 16 -12.53 -12.49 -14.74
N TRP A 17 -12.19 -13.63 -15.32
CA TRP A 17 -12.19 -13.85 -16.75
C TRP A 17 -13.15 -14.99 -17.09
N ILE A 18 -14.27 -14.62 -17.70
CA ILE A 18 -15.35 -15.53 -18.07
C ILE A 18 -15.14 -15.94 -19.53
N LEU A 19 -15.03 -17.24 -19.75
CA LEU A 19 -14.98 -17.88 -21.05
C LEU A 19 -16.28 -18.62 -21.30
N GLU A 20 -16.98 -18.25 -22.37
CA GLU A 20 -18.21 -18.91 -22.81
C GLU A 20 -17.94 -19.74 -24.05
N ASN A 21 -18.53 -20.94 -24.09
CA ASN A 21 -18.52 -21.84 -25.25
C ASN A 21 -17.12 -22.16 -25.78
N VAL A 22 -16.19 -22.54 -24.88
CA VAL A 22 -14.87 -23.03 -25.30
C VAL A 22 -15.05 -24.37 -26.02
N GLY A 23 -14.81 -24.39 -27.33
CA GLY A 23 -14.92 -25.60 -28.15
C GLY A 23 -13.79 -26.61 -27.93
N GLU A 24 -13.94 -27.79 -28.52
CA GLU A 24 -12.92 -28.84 -28.50
C GLU A 24 -11.76 -28.61 -29.48
N GLU A 25 -11.92 -27.67 -30.43
CA GLU A 25 -10.86 -27.34 -31.39
C GLU A 25 -9.68 -26.62 -30.70
N PRO A 26 -8.44 -26.82 -31.19
CA PRO A 26 -7.28 -26.05 -30.77
C PRO A 26 -7.47 -24.54 -30.97
N VAL A 27 -7.51 -23.78 -29.87
CA VAL A 27 -7.72 -22.32 -29.89
C VAL A 27 -6.83 -21.62 -28.87
N THR A 28 -6.32 -20.44 -29.23
CA THR A 28 -5.76 -19.49 -28.28
C THR A 28 -6.80 -18.42 -27.95
N MET A 29 -7.18 -18.31 -26.69
CA MET A 29 -8.12 -17.29 -26.21
C MET A 29 -7.36 -16.27 -25.36
N ALA A 30 -7.63 -14.98 -25.52
CA ALA A 30 -7.04 -13.96 -24.66
C ALA A 30 -8.03 -12.86 -24.32
N SER A 31 -7.84 -12.19 -23.20
CA SER A 31 -8.57 -10.97 -22.91
C SER A 31 -8.10 -9.83 -23.82
N LYS A 32 -8.94 -8.82 -23.96
CA LYS A 32 -8.44 -7.47 -24.28
C LYS A 32 -7.45 -7.02 -23.20
N MET A 33 -6.66 -5.99 -23.51
CA MET A 33 -5.84 -5.37 -22.48
C MET A 33 -6.75 -4.82 -21.38
N ILE A 34 -6.49 -5.25 -20.15
CA ILE A 34 -7.25 -4.89 -18.97
C ILE A 34 -6.71 -3.56 -18.45
N LEU A 35 -7.61 -2.62 -18.19
CA LEU A 35 -7.29 -1.30 -17.66
C LEU A 35 -7.07 -1.37 -16.16
N PHE A 36 -6.05 -0.71 -15.66
CA PHE A 36 -5.81 -0.48 -14.24
C PHE A 36 -5.33 0.95 -14.05
N ARG A 37 -6.03 1.73 -13.22
CA ARG A 37 -5.82 3.19 -13.06
C ARG A 37 -5.84 3.96 -14.40
N GLY A 38 -6.70 3.52 -15.33
CA GLY A 38 -6.82 4.11 -16.67
C GLY A 38 -5.82 3.58 -17.70
N GLU A 39 -4.82 2.80 -17.27
CA GLU A 39 -3.74 2.31 -18.14
C GLU A 39 -3.94 0.85 -18.55
N ARG A 40 -3.66 0.53 -19.82
CA ARG A 40 -3.74 -0.84 -20.36
C ARG A 40 -2.50 -1.64 -19.99
N VAL A 41 -2.57 -2.39 -18.90
CA VAL A 41 -1.36 -3.01 -18.29
C VAL A 41 -1.44 -4.52 -18.12
N PHE A 42 -2.61 -5.14 -18.11
CA PHE A 42 -2.72 -6.60 -17.92
C PHE A 42 -3.37 -7.29 -19.11
N ARG A 43 -3.03 -8.57 -19.29
CA ARG A 43 -3.73 -9.48 -20.20
C ARG A 43 -3.69 -10.89 -19.63
N VAL A 44 -4.81 -11.59 -19.70
CA VAL A 44 -4.87 -13.03 -19.44
C VAL A 44 -5.11 -13.77 -20.75
N GLY A 45 -4.68 -15.02 -20.80
CA GLY A 45 -4.99 -15.88 -21.93
C GLY A 45 -4.82 -17.35 -21.64
N LEU A 46 -5.39 -18.16 -22.52
CA LEU A 46 -5.43 -19.61 -22.47
C LEU A 46 -5.03 -20.14 -23.84
N LYS A 47 -3.92 -20.85 -23.92
CA LYS A 47 -3.59 -21.70 -25.07
C LYS A 47 -4.18 -23.07 -24.84
N ASN A 48 -5.22 -23.41 -25.59
CA ASN A 48 -6.00 -24.64 -25.43
C ASN A 48 -5.73 -25.61 -26.59
N HIS A 49 -4.45 -25.77 -26.98
CA HIS A 49 -4.08 -26.58 -28.15
C HIS A 49 -3.92 -28.06 -27.82
N ALA A 50 -3.27 -28.38 -26.69
CA ALA A 50 -2.95 -29.73 -26.26
C ALA A 50 -3.88 -30.23 -25.14
N GLU A 51 -3.71 -31.49 -24.73
CA GLU A 51 -4.38 -32.05 -23.54
C GLU A 51 -4.09 -31.27 -22.26
N SER A 52 -2.90 -30.64 -22.17
CA SER A 52 -2.53 -29.73 -21.09
C SER A 52 -2.52 -28.29 -21.61
N ALA A 53 -3.58 -27.55 -21.29
CA ALA A 53 -3.71 -26.16 -21.70
C ALA A 53 -2.73 -25.26 -20.91
N ILE A 54 -2.25 -24.17 -21.52
CA ILE A 54 -1.40 -23.18 -20.84
C ILE A 54 -2.25 -21.96 -20.49
N LEU A 55 -2.40 -21.70 -19.20
CA LEU A 55 -2.96 -20.44 -18.70
C LEU A 55 -1.81 -19.45 -18.48
N PHE A 56 -1.95 -18.23 -18.99
CA PHE A 56 -0.93 -17.20 -18.86
C PHE A 56 -1.52 -15.84 -18.48
N PHE A 57 -0.70 -15.07 -17.77
CA PHE A 57 -0.94 -13.70 -17.37
C PHE A 57 0.26 -12.85 -17.77
N VAL A 58 0.01 -11.73 -18.43
CA VAL A 58 1.02 -10.78 -18.88
C VAL A 58 0.76 -9.43 -18.23
N ALA A 59 1.79 -8.84 -17.63
CA ALA A 59 1.81 -7.43 -17.26
C ALA A 59 2.77 -6.67 -18.17
N ILE A 60 2.30 -5.57 -18.77
CA ILE A 60 3.04 -4.73 -19.70
C ILE A 60 3.04 -3.30 -19.18
N ASN A 61 4.23 -2.68 -19.13
CA ASN A 61 4.44 -1.28 -18.76
C ASN A 61 3.86 -0.88 -17.39
N LEU A 62 3.61 -1.84 -16.48
CA LEU A 62 3.11 -1.55 -15.14
C LEU A 62 4.10 -0.65 -14.35
N SER A 63 5.40 -0.77 -14.64
CA SER A 63 6.44 0.11 -14.11
C SER A 63 6.21 1.60 -14.40
N LYS A 64 5.50 1.94 -15.48
CA LYS A 64 5.19 3.34 -15.85
C LYS A 64 4.26 4.04 -14.87
N ILE A 65 3.59 3.28 -14.01
CA ILE A 65 2.78 3.80 -12.90
C ILE A 65 3.37 3.43 -11.53
N GLY A 66 4.65 3.02 -11.49
CA GLY A 66 5.39 2.77 -10.26
C GLY A 66 5.14 1.41 -9.61
N LEU A 67 4.49 0.49 -10.32
CA LEU A 67 4.07 -0.82 -9.81
C LEU A 67 4.73 -1.98 -10.57
N LYS A 68 4.82 -3.13 -9.91
CA LYS A 68 5.20 -4.41 -10.52
C LYS A 68 4.34 -5.54 -9.96
N VAL A 69 4.24 -6.63 -10.70
CA VAL A 69 3.57 -7.85 -10.26
C VAL A 69 4.55 -8.70 -9.46
N GLU A 70 4.23 -8.93 -8.19
CA GLU A 70 4.98 -9.86 -7.36
C GLU A 70 4.62 -11.29 -7.75
N ASP A 71 3.32 -11.60 -7.73
CA ASP A 71 2.78 -12.93 -7.91
C ASP A 71 1.32 -12.91 -8.41
N VAL A 72 0.85 -14.00 -9.00
CA VAL A 72 -0.54 -14.17 -9.45
C VAL A 72 -1.02 -15.56 -9.05
N THR A 73 -2.15 -15.62 -8.37
CA THR A 73 -2.85 -16.88 -8.11
C THR A 73 -4.14 -16.93 -8.90
N TYR A 74 -4.59 -18.13 -9.25
CA TYR A 74 -5.84 -18.34 -9.98
C TYR A 74 -6.67 -19.48 -9.38
N GLN A 75 -7.97 -19.42 -9.62
CA GLN A 75 -8.92 -20.48 -9.34
C GLN A 75 -9.85 -20.66 -10.55
N ILE A 76 -10.27 -21.90 -10.81
CA ILE A 76 -11.26 -22.22 -11.84
C ILE A 76 -12.59 -22.48 -11.15
N GLN A 77 -13.60 -21.64 -11.39
CA GLN A 77 -14.94 -21.85 -10.83
C GLN A 77 -15.64 -23.02 -11.55
N GLY A 78 -16.26 -23.92 -10.78
CA GLY A 78 -16.99 -25.08 -11.32
C GLY A 78 -16.25 -26.43 -11.24
N SER A 79 -15.01 -26.47 -10.78
CA SER A 79 -14.41 -27.74 -10.34
C SER A 79 -15.06 -28.15 -9.02
N GLY A 80 -15.88 -29.21 -9.01
CA GLY A 80 -16.59 -29.72 -7.83
C GLY A 80 -15.68 -30.29 -6.74
N THR A 81 -14.77 -29.49 -6.19
CA THR A 81 -13.90 -29.89 -5.10
C THR A 81 -14.68 -29.81 -3.78
N THR A 82 -14.87 -30.96 -3.15
CA THR A 82 -15.45 -31.12 -1.81
C THR A 82 -14.50 -30.71 -0.67
N GLY A 83 -13.44 -29.96 -0.98
CA GLY A 83 -12.38 -29.53 -0.06
C GLY A 83 -12.30 -28.01 0.11
N PRO A 84 -11.33 -27.48 0.88
CA PRO A 84 -11.18 -26.05 1.12
C PRO A 84 -10.96 -25.28 -0.18
N VAL A 85 -11.47 -24.05 -0.24
CA VAL A 85 -11.26 -23.16 -1.40
C VAL A 85 -9.77 -22.93 -1.59
N THR A 86 -9.25 -23.26 -2.77
CA THR A 86 -7.83 -23.16 -3.11
C THR A 86 -7.59 -22.25 -4.30
N MET A 87 -6.42 -21.63 -4.33
CA MET A 87 -5.89 -20.93 -5.50
C MET A 87 -4.50 -21.44 -5.82
N GLU A 88 -4.24 -21.73 -7.08
CA GLU A 88 -2.93 -22.14 -7.55
C GLU A 88 -2.09 -20.94 -7.96
N GLN A 89 -0.81 -20.98 -7.61
CA GLN A 89 0.15 -19.94 -7.96
C GLN A 89 0.69 -20.16 -9.38
N MET A 90 0.68 -19.09 -10.18
CA MET A 90 1.29 -19.10 -11.50
C MET A 90 2.80 -18.94 -11.38
N LYS A 91 3.56 -19.67 -12.20
CA LYS A 91 5.02 -19.55 -12.21
C LYS A 91 5.43 -18.28 -12.94
N LYS A 92 6.22 -17.44 -12.27
CA LYS A 92 6.84 -16.25 -12.86
C LYS A 92 8.01 -16.64 -13.76
N GLU A 93 7.95 -16.27 -15.03
CA GLU A 93 8.98 -16.59 -16.02
C GLU A 93 10.08 -15.53 -16.04
N ASN A 94 11.33 -15.96 -16.22
CA ASN A 94 12.48 -15.08 -16.31
C ASN A 94 12.65 -14.54 -17.74
N ILE A 95 11.89 -13.51 -18.07
CA ILE A 95 11.91 -12.87 -19.39
C ILE A 95 12.80 -11.61 -19.44
N GLY A 96 13.62 -11.34 -18.42
CA GLY A 96 14.55 -10.20 -18.38
C GLY A 96 14.45 -9.34 -17.11
N ASP A 97 15.29 -8.29 -17.04
CA ASP A 97 15.45 -7.41 -15.86
C ASP A 97 14.51 -6.19 -15.87
N GLY A 98 13.71 -6.03 -16.91
CA GLY A 98 12.90 -4.84 -17.14
C GLY A 98 11.44 -5.08 -16.75
N GLY A 99 11.04 -4.58 -15.58
CA GLY A 99 9.64 -4.58 -15.08
C GLY A 99 8.58 -3.98 -16.02
N SER A 100 8.96 -3.57 -17.23
CA SER A 100 8.10 -3.20 -18.36
C SER A 100 7.42 -4.41 -19.02
N LEU A 101 7.89 -5.65 -18.80
CA LEU A 101 7.19 -6.86 -19.25
C LEU A 101 7.36 -7.98 -18.21
N GLN A 102 6.25 -8.58 -17.78
CA GLN A 102 6.24 -9.74 -16.88
C GLN A 102 5.29 -10.80 -17.42
N LEU A 103 5.73 -12.06 -17.39
CA LEU A 103 4.94 -13.22 -17.75
C LEU A 103 4.83 -14.15 -16.55
N LEU A 104 3.60 -14.55 -16.23
CA LEU A 104 3.32 -15.65 -15.32
C LEU A 104 2.51 -16.69 -16.08
N LYS A 105 2.83 -17.98 -15.94
CA LYS A 105 2.10 -19.06 -16.61
C LYS A 105 1.97 -20.30 -15.74
N THR A 106 1.05 -21.16 -16.10
CA THR A 106 0.91 -22.51 -15.56
C THR A 106 0.40 -23.46 -16.63
N ARG A 107 0.63 -24.76 -16.43
CA ARG A 107 0.05 -25.83 -17.26
C ARG A 107 -1.13 -26.41 -16.49
N LEU A 108 -2.30 -26.40 -17.12
CA LEU A 108 -3.50 -27.02 -16.58
C LEU A 108 -3.45 -28.53 -16.83
N GLY A 109 -3.96 -29.32 -15.90
CA GLY A 109 -3.97 -30.79 -16.02
C GLY A 109 -4.90 -31.34 -17.09
N LYS A 110 -5.70 -30.49 -17.73
CA LYS A 110 -6.64 -30.86 -18.80
C LYS A 110 -6.93 -29.69 -19.73
N LYS A 111 -7.49 -30.01 -20.89
CA LYS A 111 -8.10 -29.06 -21.81
C LYS A 111 -9.35 -28.45 -21.18
N ILE A 112 -9.62 -27.18 -21.45
CA ILE A 112 -10.84 -26.50 -21.00
C ILE A 112 -11.87 -26.57 -22.11
N VAL A 113 -13.08 -27.05 -21.78
CA VAL A 113 -14.20 -27.18 -22.72
C VAL A 113 -15.47 -26.68 -22.02
N GLY A 114 -16.34 -26.00 -22.76
CA GLY A 114 -17.57 -25.41 -22.25
C GLY A 114 -17.35 -24.05 -21.57
N ASN A 115 -18.23 -23.72 -20.61
CA ASN A 115 -18.17 -22.46 -19.88
C ASN A 115 -17.22 -22.57 -18.69
N CYS A 116 -16.35 -21.59 -18.53
CA CYS A 116 -15.33 -21.59 -17.50
C CYS A 116 -15.06 -20.18 -17.01
N THR A 117 -14.98 -19.98 -15.69
CA THR A 117 -14.57 -18.70 -15.11
C THR A 117 -13.25 -18.87 -14.38
N PHE A 118 -12.25 -18.10 -14.79
CA PHE A 118 -10.99 -17.97 -14.06
C PHE A 118 -11.08 -16.77 -13.12
N SER A 119 -10.89 -16.98 -11.82
CA SER A 119 -10.73 -15.91 -10.84
C SER A 119 -9.26 -15.75 -10.50
N PHE A 120 -8.70 -14.57 -10.75
CA PHE A 120 -7.31 -14.23 -10.48
C PHE A 120 -7.21 -13.33 -9.24
N ARG A 121 -6.14 -13.52 -8.46
CA ARG A 121 -5.65 -12.58 -7.45
C ARG A 121 -4.26 -12.12 -7.87
N ILE A 122 -4.16 -10.85 -8.23
CA ILE A 122 -2.93 -10.25 -8.76
C ILE A 122 -2.28 -9.45 -7.63
N VAL A 123 -1.11 -9.89 -7.17
CA VAL A 123 -0.37 -9.24 -6.08
C VAL A 123 0.57 -8.18 -6.66
N LEU A 124 0.34 -6.93 -6.28
CA LEU A 124 1.07 -5.76 -6.74
C LEU A 124 1.93 -5.17 -5.62
N GLU A 125 3.13 -4.75 -6.01
CA GLU A 125 4.08 -4.08 -5.13
C GLU A 125 4.75 -2.89 -5.81
N GLY A 126 5.39 -2.03 -5.01
CA GLY A 126 6.17 -0.91 -5.53
C GLY A 126 7.40 -1.39 -6.29
N VAL A 127 7.73 -0.69 -7.37
CA VAL A 127 8.91 -1.02 -8.20
C VAL A 127 10.21 -0.88 -7.42
N ILE A 128 10.27 0.08 -6.50
CA ILE A 128 11.42 0.29 -5.60
C ILE A 128 11.18 -0.45 -4.28
N PRO A 129 11.98 -1.46 -3.94
CA PRO A 129 11.81 -2.21 -2.70
C PRO A 129 12.01 -1.33 -1.45
N CYS A 130 11.33 -1.68 -0.35
CA CYS A 130 11.51 -1.02 0.95
C CYS A 130 12.91 -1.21 1.58
N CYS A 131 13.73 -2.13 1.06
CA CYS A 131 15.07 -2.41 1.56
C CYS A 131 16.18 -1.59 0.91
N SER A 132 15.88 -0.78 -0.11
CA SER A 132 16.82 0.24 -0.59
C SER A 132 16.85 1.45 0.34
N THR A 133 17.89 2.28 0.23
CA THR A 133 18.05 3.53 1.00
C THR A 133 16.89 4.52 0.80
N TYR A 134 16.07 4.32 -0.23
CA TYR A 134 14.86 5.04 -0.59
C TYR A 134 13.80 4.01 -0.99
N GLY A 135 12.52 4.23 -0.65
CA GLY A 135 11.45 3.24 -0.81
C GLY A 135 10.15 3.85 -1.32
N TYR A 136 9.35 3.04 -2.02
CA TYR A 136 8.01 3.39 -2.45
C TYR A 136 7.07 2.24 -2.08
N SER A 137 6.40 2.36 -0.93
CA SER A 137 5.67 1.25 -0.31
C SER A 137 4.34 1.67 0.29
N TYR A 138 3.50 0.70 0.63
CA TYR A 138 2.25 0.95 1.30
C TYR A 138 2.48 1.35 2.76
N LYS A 139 1.96 2.52 3.15
CA LYS A 139 1.97 3.01 4.53
C LYS A 139 0.54 3.27 4.98
N LEU A 140 0.24 2.93 6.24
CA LEU A 140 -1.01 3.31 6.86
C LEU A 140 -0.96 4.79 7.22
N CYS A 141 -1.83 5.58 6.60
CA CYS A 141 -1.90 7.01 6.83
C CYS A 141 -3.30 7.58 6.56
N ASP A 142 -3.54 8.78 7.07
CA ASP A 142 -4.67 9.63 6.70
C ASP A 142 -4.52 10.11 5.25
N ARG A 143 -5.35 9.59 4.34
CA ARG A 143 -5.36 9.94 2.92
C ARG A 143 -5.59 11.42 2.66
N LEU A 144 -6.30 12.11 3.56
CA LEU A 144 -6.57 13.54 3.42
C LEU A 144 -5.30 14.38 3.47
N VAL A 145 -4.21 13.88 4.08
CA VAL A 145 -2.96 14.63 4.23
C VAL A 145 -2.39 15.06 2.86
N LYS A 146 -2.45 14.17 1.87
CA LYS A 146 -1.89 14.38 0.53
C LYS A 146 -2.70 15.41 -0.23
N GLU A 147 -4.03 15.23 -0.24
CA GLU A 147 -4.95 16.14 -0.88
C GLU A 147 -4.90 17.53 -0.25
N GLN A 148 -4.86 17.60 1.09
CA GLN A 148 -4.78 18.87 1.81
C GLN A 148 -3.45 19.61 1.55
N PHE A 149 -2.32 18.90 1.52
CA PHE A 149 -1.03 19.50 1.15
C PHE A 149 -1.04 19.97 -0.30
N TRP A 150 -1.51 19.14 -1.23
CA TRP A 150 -1.59 19.55 -2.63
C TRP A 150 -2.54 20.73 -2.85
N ASN A 151 -3.69 20.73 -2.18
CA ASN A 151 -4.64 21.84 -2.20
C ASN A 151 -4.07 23.11 -1.56
N ALA A 152 -3.07 23.03 -0.69
CA ALA A 152 -2.41 24.20 -0.13
C ALA A 152 -1.75 25.06 -1.22
N ILE A 153 -1.27 24.48 -2.33
CA ILE A 153 -0.75 25.25 -3.48
C ILE A 153 -1.82 26.19 -4.04
N LYS A 154 -3.08 25.76 -4.06
CA LYS A 154 -4.20 26.53 -4.60
C LYS A 154 -4.84 27.44 -3.54
N ASN A 155 -5.00 26.93 -2.32
CA ASN A 155 -5.85 27.53 -1.29
C ASN A 155 -5.06 28.34 -0.25
N GLN A 156 -3.74 28.17 -0.19
CA GLN A 156 -2.83 28.85 0.74
C GLN A 156 -1.84 29.76 0.00
N GLN A 157 -2.26 30.36 -1.12
CA GLN A 157 -1.39 31.23 -1.93
C GLN A 157 -0.76 32.38 -1.12
N ASN A 158 -1.44 32.86 -0.08
CA ASN A 158 -0.92 33.90 0.81
C ASN A 158 0.26 33.45 1.70
N LEU A 159 0.48 32.14 1.82
CA LEU A 159 1.63 31.55 2.51
C LEU A 159 2.73 31.11 1.54
N ALA A 160 2.49 31.19 0.23
CA ALA A 160 3.50 30.87 -0.77
C ALA A 160 4.61 31.92 -0.75
N ASP A 161 5.83 31.46 -0.54
CA ASP A 161 7.03 32.29 -0.39
C ASP A 161 8.11 31.95 -1.44
N VAL A 162 7.74 31.13 -2.43
CA VAL A 162 8.52 30.77 -3.61
C VAL A 162 7.67 30.85 -4.89
N GLU A 163 8.26 31.39 -5.94
CA GLU A 163 7.73 31.36 -7.30
C GLU A 163 8.61 30.45 -8.16
N VAL A 164 8.06 29.32 -8.62
CA VAL A 164 8.73 28.45 -9.59
C VAL A 164 8.27 28.84 -10.99
N ILE A 165 9.17 29.45 -11.76
CA ILE A 165 8.90 30.00 -13.08
C ILE A 165 9.40 29.01 -14.13
N VAL A 166 8.52 28.61 -15.05
CA VAL A 166 8.75 27.60 -16.08
C VAL A 166 8.06 28.04 -17.37
N LYS A 167 8.83 28.44 -18.38
CA LYS A 167 8.30 29.01 -19.63
C LYS A 167 7.32 30.17 -19.33
N ASP A 168 6.05 30.02 -19.72
CA ASP A 168 4.95 30.96 -19.54
C ASP A 168 4.14 30.75 -18.24
N LYS A 169 4.49 29.76 -17.43
CA LYS A 169 3.74 29.38 -16.22
C LYS A 169 4.54 29.62 -14.94
N THR A 170 3.86 30.13 -13.92
CA THR A 170 4.40 30.30 -12.57
C THR A 170 3.61 29.45 -11.57
N PHE A 171 4.32 28.71 -10.73
CA PHE A 171 3.77 27.97 -9.60
C PHE A 171 4.15 28.66 -8.28
N PHE A 172 3.15 29.01 -7.47
CA PHE A 172 3.34 29.56 -6.14
C PHE A 172 3.43 28.41 -5.13
N VAL A 173 4.59 28.26 -4.48
CA VAL A 173 4.91 27.11 -3.62
C VAL A 173 5.63 27.56 -2.33
N HIS A 174 5.89 26.61 -1.43
CA HIS A 174 6.33 26.87 -0.06
C HIS A 174 7.77 26.38 0.18
N LYS A 175 8.66 27.24 0.70
CA LYS A 175 10.05 26.90 1.03
C LYS A 175 10.13 25.74 2.01
N ALA A 176 9.30 25.78 3.05
CA ALA A 176 9.27 24.74 4.08
C ALA A 176 9.03 23.35 3.50
N ILE A 177 8.12 23.23 2.54
CA ILE A 177 7.78 21.95 1.89
C ILE A 177 8.91 21.52 0.96
N LEU A 178 9.38 22.42 0.07
CA LEU A 178 10.45 22.12 -0.88
C LEU A 178 11.76 21.73 -0.17
N ALA A 179 12.18 22.47 0.85
CA ALA A 179 13.40 22.21 1.61
C ALA A 179 13.32 20.94 2.46
N ALA A 180 12.15 20.60 2.98
CA ALA A 180 11.97 19.35 3.71
C ALA A 180 12.20 18.14 2.79
N ARG A 181 11.69 18.19 1.55
CA ARG A 181 11.82 17.07 0.59
C ARG A 181 13.12 17.07 -0.22
N SER A 182 13.77 18.22 -0.37
CA SER A 182 14.98 18.35 -1.19
C SER A 182 16.09 19.07 -0.43
N ARG A 183 17.20 18.36 -0.25
CA ARG A 183 18.43 18.94 0.30
C ARG A 183 18.97 20.08 -0.56
N VAL A 184 18.75 20.03 -1.88
CA VAL A 184 19.19 21.09 -2.81
C VAL A 184 18.43 22.38 -2.52
N PHE A 185 17.09 22.30 -2.43
CA PHE A 185 16.29 23.45 -2.02
C PHE A 185 16.60 23.93 -0.61
N ALA A 186 16.85 23.01 0.33
CA ALA A 186 17.24 23.37 1.69
C ALA A 186 18.53 24.21 1.71
N VAL A 187 19.53 23.86 0.89
CA VAL A 187 20.76 24.65 0.75
C VAL A 187 20.48 25.96 0.01
N GLU A 188 19.71 25.94 -1.07
CA GLU A 188 19.36 27.11 -1.86
C GLU A 188 18.70 28.20 -1.02
N PHE A 189 17.75 27.84 -0.15
CA PHE A 189 17.01 28.80 0.68
C PHE A 189 17.79 29.30 1.91
N THR A 190 18.99 28.79 2.18
CA THR A 190 19.89 29.41 3.17
C THR A 190 20.63 30.62 2.61
N LYS A 191 20.71 30.75 1.28
CA LYS A 191 21.39 31.87 0.62
C LYS A 191 20.42 33.05 0.52
N LYS A 192 20.86 34.25 0.90
CA LYS A 192 20.10 35.49 0.67
C LYS A 192 20.01 35.72 -0.85
N GLN A 193 18.81 35.89 -1.39
CA GLN A 193 18.65 36.37 -2.76
C GLN A 193 18.96 37.88 -2.80
N PRO A 194 19.90 38.33 -3.63
CA PRO A 194 20.23 39.75 -3.72
C PRO A 194 19.10 40.52 -4.44
N GLY A 195 18.64 41.60 -3.82
CA GLY A 195 18.01 42.72 -4.54
C GLY A 195 16.56 42.58 -4.99
N LYS A 196 15.73 41.73 -4.36
CA LYS A 196 14.28 41.72 -4.61
C LYS A 196 13.47 41.70 -3.32
N ASP A 197 12.69 42.76 -3.09
CA ASP A 197 11.56 42.73 -2.17
C ASP A 197 10.46 41.87 -2.83
N GLY A 198 10.37 40.59 -2.46
CA GLY A 198 9.39 39.65 -3.04
C GLY A 198 9.64 38.18 -2.71
N ASN A 199 8.81 37.31 -3.27
CA ASN A 199 8.93 35.85 -3.13
C ASN A 199 10.24 35.34 -3.77
N HIS A 200 10.79 34.26 -3.21
CA HIS A 200 12.03 33.68 -3.73
C HIS A 200 11.76 33.05 -5.10
N GLN A 201 12.49 33.47 -6.13
CA GLN A 201 12.25 32.98 -7.49
C GLN A 201 13.18 31.82 -7.82
N VAL A 202 12.62 30.71 -8.30
CA VAL A 202 13.35 29.56 -8.84
C VAL A 202 12.96 29.40 -10.30
N ARG A 203 13.94 29.48 -11.21
CA ARG A 203 13.71 29.27 -12.65
C ARG A 203 14.10 27.85 -13.04
N LEU A 204 13.20 27.16 -13.73
CA LEU A 204 13.47 25.84 -14.30
C LEU A 204 13.45 25.94 -15.83
N ASP A 205 14.64 25.91 -16.41
CA ASP A 205 14.83 25.94 -17.86
C ASP A 205 14.87 24.52 -18.45
N GLY A 206 14.40 24.36 -19.68
CA GLY A 206 14.46 23.09 -20.41
C GLY A 206 13.53 21.98 -19.90
N VAL A 207 12.45 22.36 -19.21
CA VAL A 207 11.43 21.42 -18.70
C VAL A 207 10.03 21.96 -19.02
N ASP A 208 9.09 21.07 -19.33
CA ASP A 208 7.69 21.42 -19.55
C ASP A 208 6.93 21.77 -18.25
N PRO A 209 5.98 22.72 -18.28
CA PRO A 209 5.17 23.04 -17.12
C PRO A 209 4.35 21.85 -16.59
N SER A 210 3.96 20.91 -17.45
CA SER A 210 3.29 19.66 -17.04
C SER A 210 4.22 18.75 -16.24
N THR A 211 5.49 18.62 -16.65
CA THR A 211 6.54 17.88 -15.93
C THR A 211 6.81 18.49 -14.56
N VAL A 212 6.90 19.82 -14.48
CA VAL A 212 7.08 20.51 -13.19
C VAL A 212 5.87 20.31 -12.28
N ALA A 213 4.65 20.27 -12.82
CA ALA A 213 3.47 19.94 -12.03
C ALA A 213 3.53 18.53 -11.44
N LYS A 214 4.00 17.52 -12.21
CA LYS A 214 4.22 16.16 -11.69
C LYS A 214 5.29 16.11 -10.59
N PHE A 215 6.39 16.84 -10.78
CA PHE A 215 7.46 16.96 -9.78
C PHE A 215 6.96 17.58 -8.48
N LEU A 216 6.26 18.72 -8.57
CA LEU A 216 5.67 19.38 -7.41
C LEU A 216 4.61 18.49 -6.75
N TYR A 217 3.79 17.78 -7.53
CA TYR A 217 2.83 16.83 -6.96
C TYR A 217 3.53 15.79 -6.10
N PHE A 218 4.57 15.12 -6.61
CA PHE A 218 5.33 14.14 -5.83
C PHE A 218 5.97 14.74 -4.57
N VAL A 219 6.49 15.97 -4.64
CA VAL A 219 7.03 16.68 -3.47
C VAL A 219 5.96 16.84 -2.39
N TYR A 220 4.74 17.24 -2.77
CA TYR A 220 3.66 17.53 -1.84
C TYR A 220 2.89 16.31 -1.36
N THR A 221 2.79 15.23 -2.14
CA THR A 221 1.94 14.06 -1.83
C THR A 221 2.72 12.76 -1.60
N GLY A 222 3.96 12.70 -2.08
CA GLY A 222 4.76 11.46 -2.06
C GLY A 222 4.27 10.44 -3.07
N GLU A 223 3.39 10.83 -4.00
CA GLU A 223 2.80 9.97 -5.02
C GLU A 223 3.11 10.49 -6.43
N PRO A 224 3.23 9.60 -7.43
CA PRO A 224 3.40 10.00 -8.81
C PRO A 224 2.08 10.52 -9.40
N MET A 225 2.17 11.54 -10.25
CA MET A 225 1.05 12.03 -11.06
C MET A 225 1.18 11.51 -12.48
N GLY A 226 0.26 10.64 -12.89
CA GLY A 226 0.23 10.07 -14.24
C GLY A 226 1.44 9.17 -14.54
N MET A 227 1.86 9.15 -15.81
CA MET A 227 2.98 8.31 -16.27
C MET A 227 4.34 8.83 -15.82
N LEU A 228 5.17 7.91 -15.34
CA LEU A 228 6.55 8.13 -14.87
C LEU A 228 7.62 7.99 -15.95
N ALA A 229 7.26 7.51 -17.14
CA ALA A 229 8.15 7.39 -18.29
C ALA A 229 8.40 8.77 -18.92
N ASP A 230 9.13 9.62 -18.20
CA ASP A 230 9.32 11.04 -18.48
C ASP A 230 10.78 11.42 -18.19
N GLU A 231 11.56 11.65 -19.25
CA GLU A 231 13.00 11.94 -19.16
C GLU A 231 13.28 13.28 -18.48
N GLU A 232 12.42 14.28 -18.69
CA GLU A 232 12.56 15.58 -18.05
C GLU A 232 12.29 15.45 -16.55
N LEU A 233 11.28 14.67 -16.15
CA LEU A 233 10.98 14.38 -14.75
C LEU A 233 12.15 13.66 -14.07
N LEU A 234 12.77 12.68 -14.74
CA LEU A 234 13.95 11.99 -14.22
C LEU A 234 15.12 12.97 -13.98
N LYS A 235 15.41 13.84 -14.95
CA LYS A 235 16.46 14.86 -14.84
C LYS A 235 16.18 15.80 -13.67
N LEU A 236 14.93 16.25 -13.54
CA LEU A 236 14.50 17.15 -12.48
C LEU A 236 14.56 16.50 -11.09
N ALA A 237 14.05 15.27 -10.96
CA ALA A 237 14.11 14.48 -9.73
C ALA A 237 15.55 14.25 -9.28
N SER A 238 16.44 13.91 -10.22
CA SER A 238 17.87 13.72 -9.95
C SER A 238 18.54 15.03 -9.53
N LYS A 239 18.28 16.13 -10.25
CA LYS A 239 18.81 17.47 -9.95
C LYS A 239 18.48 17.92 -8.52
N TYR A 240 17.26 17.65 -8.07
CA TYR A 240 16.79 18.06 -6.74
C TYR A 240 16.88 16.96 -5.67
N GLY A 241 17.47 15.81 -5.99
CA GLY A 241 17.73 14.74 -5.02
C GLY A 241 16.49 13.97 -4.54
N LEU A 242 15.42 13.92 -5.32
CA LEU A 242 14.24 13.08 -5.05
C LEU A 242 14.51 11.64 -5.50
N LEU A 243 15.28 10.90 -4.72
CA LEU A 243 15.81 9.57 -5.10
C LEU A 243 14.70 8.55 -5.43
N ALA A 244 13.60 8.53 -4.67
CA ALA A 244 12.46 7.65 -4.94
C ALA A 244 11.83 7.96 -6.31
N LEU A 245 11.55 9.24 -6.60
CA LEU A 245 11.00 9.65 -7.90
C LEU A 245 11.97 9.36 -9.06
N ALA A 246 13.27 9.65 -8.88
CA ALA A 246 14.28 9.36 -9.89
C ALA A 246 14.35 7.85 -10.19
N GLY A 247 14.35 6.99 -9.17
CA GLY A 247 14.31 5.54 -9.35
C GLY A 247 13.04 5.06 -10.06
N LEU A 248 11.88 5.65 -9.72
CA LEU A 248 10.60 5.31 -10.36
C LEU A 248 10.63 5.66 -11.85
N CYS A 249 11.09 6.86 -12.20
CA CYS A 249 11.25 7.29 -13.60
C CYS A 249 12.27 6.43 -14.35
N GLN A 250 13.41 6.10 -13.74
CA GLN A 250 14.44 5.29 -14.37
C GLN A 250 13.92 3.91 -14.76
N VAL A 251 13.12 3.26 -13.89
CA VAL A 251 12.52 1.97 -14.22
C VAL A 251 11.38 2.11 -15.23
N ALA A 252 10.58 3.18 -15.14
CA ALA A 252 9.49 3.45 -16.08
C ALA A 252 9.97 3.72 -17.52
N LEU A 253 11.16 4.31 -17.69
CA LEU A 253 11.76 4.60 -18.99
C LEU A 253 12.36 3.37 -19.69
N LYS A 254 12.55 2.24 -18.97
CA LYS A 254 13.02 1.00 -19.60
C LYS A 254 12.03 0.55 -20.67
N LYS A 255 12.52 0.37 -21.90
CA LYS A 255 11.75 -0.18 -23.00
C LYS A 255 11.70 -1.71 -22.90
N ILE A 256 10.76 -2.30 -23.62
CA ILE A 256 10.71 -3.76 -23.76
C ILE A 256 11.69 -4.13 -24.87
N GLU A 257 12.72 -4.89 -24.52
CA GLU A 257 13.75 -5.29 -25.47
C GLU A 257 13.26 -6.45 -26.37
N PRO A 258 13.73 -6.55 -27.63
CA PRO A 258 13.36 -7.65 -28.52
C PRO A 258 13.65 -9.04 -27.94
N THR A 259 14.71 -9.17 -27.14
CA THR A 259 15.06 -10.41 -26.43
C THR A 259 14.01 -10.82 -25.40
N GLN A 260 13.34 -9.86 -24.74
CA GLN A 260 12.24 -10.15 -23.82
C GLN A 260 11.00 -10.65 -24.58
N MET A 261 10.72 -10.08 -25.74
CA MET A 261 9.63 -10.54 -26.62
C MET A 261 9.91 -11.95 -27.13
N ALA A 262 11.14 -12.22 -27.59
CA ALA A 262 11.53 -13.56 -28.04
C ALA A 262 11.39 -14.61 -26.92
N LYS A 263 11.88 -14.29 -25.70
CA LYS A 263 11.69 -15.15 -24.52
C LYS A 263 10.23 -15.35 -24.13
N LEU A 264 9.39 -14.33 -24.29
CA LEU A 264 7.95 -14.45 -24.06
C LEU A 264 7.32 -15.41 -25.07
N MET A 265 7.68 -15.28 -26.36
CA MET A 265 7.20 -16.18 -27.42
C MET A 265 7.64 -17.62 -27.15
N GLU A 266 8.93 -17.84 -26.89
CA GLU A 266 9.49 -19.14 -26.51
C GLU A 266 8.82 -19.72 -25.27
N SER A 267 8.60 -18.90 -24.24
CA SER A 267 7.94 -19.35 -23.01
C SER A 267 6.48 -19.72 -23.23
N LEU A 268 5.80 -19.11 -24.18
CA LEU A 268 4.42 -19.44 -24.49
C LEU A 268 4.31 -20.55 -25.54
N ASP A 269 5.39 -20.94 -26.19
CA ASP A 269 5.38 -22.01 -27.17
C ASP A 269 4.98 -23.33 -26.49
N ASP A 270 3.93 -23.95 -27.02
CA ASP A 270 3.44 -25.26 -26.60
C ASP A 270 3.93 -26.39 -27.50
N GLY A 271 4.74 -26.10 -28.51
CA GLY A 271 5.38 -27.08 -29.40
C GLY A 271 4.39 -27.80 -30.31
N VAL A 272 3.15 -27.30 -30.41
CA VAL A 272 2.13 -27.82 -31.31
C VAL A 272 2.12 -26.94 -32.56
N GLU A 273 2.39 -27.53 -33.73
CA GLU A 273 2.40 -26.82 -35.01
C GLU A 273 1.05 -26.98 -35.74
N GLY A 274 0.46 -25.88 -36.21
CA GLY A 274 -0.79 -25.89 -36.97
C GLY A 274 -1.47 -24.51 -37.10
N PRO A 275 -2.47 -24.36 -37.98
CA PRO A 275 -3.25 -23.13 -38.08
C PRO A 275 -4.23 -23.05 -36.90
N TYR A 276 -3.83 -22.39 -35.81
CA TYR A 276 -4.70 -22.17 -34.65
C TYR A 276 -5.55 -20.92 -34.82
N SER A 277 -6.82 -21.02 -34.49
CA SER A 277 -7.66 -19.84 -34.35
C SER A 277 -7.29 -19.07 -33.08
N SER A 278 -7.31 -17.74 -33.15
CA SER A 278 -7.12 -16.87 -31.99
C SER A 278 -8.37 -16.05 -31.75
N LYS A 279 -8.87 -16.02 -30.51
CA LYS A 279 -10.08 -15.28 -30.14
C LYS A 279 -9.80 -14.32 -28.98
N ILE A 280 -10.31 -13.10 -29.09
CA ILE A 280 -10.33 -12.15 -27.96
C ILE A 280 -11.69 -12.21 -27.28
N THR A 281 -11.72 -12.47 -25.97
CA THR A 281 -12.97 -12.51 -25.20
C THR A 281 -12.73 -12.07 -23.74
N PRO A 282 -13.64 -11.29 -23.13
CA PRO A 282 -14.74 -10.59 -23.80
C PRO A 282 -14.20 -9.51 -24.75
N GLU A 283 -14.99 -9.16 -25.77
CA GLU A 283 -14.65 -8.08 -26.73
C GLU A 283 -14.82 -6.68 -26.12
N LYS A 284 -15.42 -6.58 -24.94
CA LYS A 284 -15.55 -5.32 -24.19
C LYS A 284 -14.28 -5.04 -23.40
N ASP A 285 -13.96 -3.75 -23.27
CA ASP A 285 -12.86 -3.33 -22.42
C ASP A 285 -13.21 -3.66 -20.96
N ALA A 286 -12.29 -4.32 -20.28
CA ALA A 286 -12.40 -4.63 -18.85
C ALA A 286 -11.47 -3.71 -18.08
N GLY A 287 -11.98 -3.09 -17.02
CA GLY A 287 -11.18 -2.31 -16.08
C GLY A 287 -11.22 -2.96 -14.71
N ILE A 288 -10.09 -2.93 -14.02
CA ILE A 288 -10.07 -3.29 -12.61
C ILE A 288 -10.26 -2.03 -11.79
N ILE A 289 -11.38 -1.98 -11.06
CA ILE A 289 -11.67 -0.94 -10.09
C ILE A 289 -10.97 -1.35 -8.79
N ASN A 290 -9.94 -0.61 -8.41
CA ASN A 290 -9.26 -0.82 -7.14
C ASN A 290 -9.95 0.01 -6.07
N ASP A 291 -10.74 -0.64 -5.21
CA ASP A 291 -11.24 -0.04 -3.99
C ASP A 291 -10.06 0.14 -3.02
N GLN A 292 -9.49 1.36 -2.99
CA GLN A 292 -8.36 1.72 -2.13
C GLN A 292 -8.67 1.59 -0.62
N THR A 293 -9.88 1.17 -0.24
CA THR A 293 -10.26 0.90 1.16
C THR A 293 -9.93 -0.52 1.63
N MET A 294 -9.53 -1.43 0.72
CA MET A 294 -9.27 -2.85 1.02
C MET A 294 -7.80 -3.27 0.78
N PRO A 295 -6.83 -2.83 1.61
CA PRO A 295 -5.46 -3.32 1.46
C PRO A 295 -5.33 -4.79 1.87
N THR A 296 -4.33 -5.48 1.33
CA THR A 296 -4.00 -6.85 1.76
C THR A 296 -2.63 -6.89 2.41
N LEU A 297 -2.54 -7.45 3.59
CA LEU A 297 -1.32 -7.53 4.37
C LEU A 297 -0.72 -8.92 4.18
N ARG A 298 0.53 -9.00 3.70
CA ARG A 298 1.26 -10.27 3.64
C ARG A 298 2.13 -10.41 4.88
N CYS A 299 1.84 -11.40 5.70
CA CYS A 299 2.57 -11.75 6.91
C CYS A 299 3.24 -13.11 6.76
N THR A 300 4.38 -13.30 7.40
CA THR A 300 5.09 -14.59 7.41
C THR A 300 5.19 -15.11 8.83
N LEU A 301 4.70 -16.32 9.04
CA LEU A 301 4.87 -17.10 10.26
C LEU A 301 6.05 -18.04 10.07
N ASN A 302 7.09 -17.89 10.91
CA ASN A 302 8.12 -18.92 11.03
C ASN A 302 7.70 -19.94 12.09
N PHE A 303 7.56 -21.20 11.67
CA PHE A 303 7.12 -22.30 12.50
C PHE A 303 8.21 -23.35 12.66
N THR A 304 8.39 -23.80 13.89
CA THR A 304 9.21 -24.95 14.26
C THR A 304 8.36 -25.97 15.01
N ARG A 305 8.88 -27.20 15.13
CA ARG A 305 8.19 -28.30 15.82
C ARG A 305 7.81 -27.97 17.27
N LEU A 306 8.58 -27.10 17.92
CA LEU A 306 8.35 -26.65 19.30
C LEU A 306 7.16 -25.69 19.43
N ASP A 307 6.64 -25.18 18.31
CA ASP A 307 5.59 -24.17 18.27
C ASP A 307 4.18 -24.75 18.07
N LEU A 308 4.05 -26.08 18.04
CA LEU A 308 2.75 -26.73 17.85
C LEU A 308 1.80 -26.37 18.99
N GLY A 309 0.64 -25.82 18.65
CA GLY A 309 -0.36 -25.32 19.59
C GLY A 309 -0.01 -23.99 20.25
N ILE A 310 1.12 -23.36 19.92
CA ILE A 310 1.56 -22.10 20.52
C ILE A 310 1.20 -20.91 19.60
N PRO A 311 0.29 -20.01 20.00
CA PRO A 311 0.00 -18.77 19.28
C PRO A 311 1.22 -17.89 19.14
N LYS A 312 1.60 -17.59 17.90
CA LYS A 312 2.64 -16.61 17.58
C LYS A 312 2.02 -15.36 16.99
N CYS A 313 2.49 -14.21 17.48
CA CYS A 313 2.16 -12.95 16.85
C CYS A 313 2.84 -12.88 15.47
N VAL A 314 2.04 -12.73 14.42
CA VAL A 314 2.53 -12.59 13.04
C VAL A 314 2.52 -11.13 12.58
N MET A 315 1.82 -10.26 13.32
CA MET A 315 1.79 -8.84 13.03
C MET A 315 1.60 -8.01 14.29
N GLU A 316 2.50 -7.05 14.46
CA GLU A 316 2.41 -6.00 15.47
C GLU A 316 2.25 -4.63 14.78
N TYR A 317 1.48 -3.75 15.41
CA TYR A 317 1.34 -2.37 14.97
C TYR A 317 1.29 -1.47 16.20
N GLN A 318 2.10 -0.39 16.22
CA GLN A 318 2.21 0.54 17.36
C GLN A 318 2.48 -0.16 18.72
N LYS A 319 3.31 -1.21 18.73
CA LYS A 319 3.63 -2.06 19.91
C LYS A 319 2.47 -2.92 20.42
N GLU A 320 1.38 -3.01 19.66
CA GLU A 320 0.22 -3.83 19.97
C GLU A 320 0.18 -5.03 19.04
N LYS A 321 -0.10 -6.21 19.61
CA LYS A 321 -0.14 -7.48 18.88
C LYS A 321 -1.52 -7.65 18.24
N LEU A 322 -1.57 -7.65 16.91
CA LEU A 322 -2.80 -7.64 16.14
C LEU A 322 -3.25 -9.04 15.74
N PHE A 323 -2.34 -9.75 15.10
CA PHE A 323 -2.63 -11.02 14.44
C PHE A 323 -1.81 -12.12 15.05
N PHE A 324 -2.48 -13.23 15.31
CA PHE A 324 -1.89 -14.43 15.87
C PHE A 324 -2.20 -15.61 14.95
N ALA A 325 -1.19 -16.44 14.71
CA ALA A 325 -1.36 -17.67 13.97
C ALA A 325 -0.71 -18.83 14.73
N TYR A 326 -1.32 -20.01 14.63
CA TYR A 326 -0.78 -21.24 15.19
C TYR A 326 -1.28 -22.45 14.43
N ILE A 327 -0.59 -23.56 14.67
CA ILE A 327 -0.87 -24.85 14.03
C ILE A 327 -1.15 -25.85 15.14
N THR A 328 -2.28 -26.56 15.03
CA THR A 328 -2.63 -27.71 15.87
C THR A 328 -2.51 -28.99 15.06
N GLY A 329 -2.56 -30.15 15.71
CA GLY A 329 -2.54 -31.47 15.07
C GLY A 329 -1.73 -32.49 15.85
N TYR A 330 -1.65 -33.71 15.34
CA TYR A 330 -0.85 -34.77 15.96
C TYR A 330 0.51 -34.88 15.30
N LEU A 331 1.55 -34.81 16.13
CA LEU A 331 2.92 -34.74 15.66
C LEU A 331 3.50 -36.13 15.40
N GLY A 332 3.70 -36.49 14.14
CA GLY A 332 4.50 -37.65 13.72
C GLY A 332 5.97 -37.27 13.47
N GLU A 333 6.79 -38.25 13.05
CA GLU A 333 8.20 -38.02 12.70
C GLU A 333 8.35 -37.05 11.52
N ASN A 334 7.68 -37.27 10.39
CA ASN A 334 7.78 -36.41 9.18
C ASN A 334 6.45 -35.77 8.73
N ARG A 335 5.40 -35.90 9.55
CA ARG A 335 4.05 -35.49 9.16
C ARG A 335 3.26 -35.01 10.37
N ILE A 336 2.48 -33.95 10.21
CA ILE A 336 1.42 -33.58 11.15
C ILE A 336 0.13 -34.19 10.62
N THR A 337 -0.50 -35.06 11.39
CA THR A 337 -1.81 -35.63 11.04
C THR A 337 -2.93 -34.80 11.63
N LYS A 338 -4.01 -34.66 10.87
CA LYS A 338 -5.16 -33.79 11.19
C LYS A 338 -4.75 -32.35 11.58
N PRO A 339 -3.88 -31.66 10.83
CA PRO A 339 -3.48 -30.32 11.23
C PRO A 339 -4.62 -29.32 11.07
N GLY A 340 -4.78 -28.45 12.07
CA GLY A 340 -5.61 -27.25 12.00
C GLY A 340 -4.72 -26.03 11.90
N ILE A 341 -4.92 -25.21 10.86
CA ILE A 341 -4.25 -23.92 10.73
C ILE A 341 -5.20 -22.86 11.25
N HIS A 342 -4.79 -22.19 12.32
CA HIS A 342 -5.60 -21.23 13.03
C HIS A 342 -5.03 -19.83 12.88
N PHE A 343 -5.91 -18.88 12.61
CA PHE A 343 -5.59 -17.47 12.60
C PHE A 343 -6.60 -16.70 13.43
N THR A 344 -6.11 -15.86 14.33
CA THR A 344 -6.92 -15.07 15.24
C THR A 344 -6.55 -13.60 15.11
N CYS A 345 -7.57 -12.78 14.94
CA CYS A 345 -7.47 -11.33 15.01
C CYS A 345 -8.15 -10.83 16.27
N ALA A 346 -7.34 -10.40 17.24
CA ALA A 346 -7.79 -9.75 18.46
C ALA A 346 -7.63 -8.23 18.32
N ASN A 347 -8.45 -7.45 19.04
CA ASN A 347 -8.34 -5.98 19.10
C ASN A 347 -8.50 -5.24 17.76
N HIS A 348 -9.04 -5.87 16.72
CA HIS A 348 -9.20 -5.30 15.38
C HIS A 348 -9.93 -3.94 15.37
N ARG A 349 -10.90 -3.76 16.29
CA ARG A 349 -11.61 -2.50 16.54
C ARG A 349 -10.69 -1.32 16.89
N ARG A 350 -9.66 -1.55 17.70
CA ARG A 350 -8.72 -0.50 18.15
C ARG A 350 -7.91 0.07 16.99
N PHE A 351 -7.69 -0.72 15.95
CA PHE A 351 -6.83 -0.33 14.83
C PHE A 351 -7.60 0.09 13.60
N GLY A 352 -8.93 0.07 13.66
CA GLY A 352 -9.76 0.46 12.54
C GLY A 352 -9.63 -0.48 11.34
N LEU A 353 -9.35 -1.76 11.59
CA LEU A 353 -9.20 -2.77 10.55
C LEU A 353 -10.16 -3.92 10.81
N LYS A 354 -10.77 -4.44 9.75
CA LYS A 354 -11.58 -5.66 9.78
C LYS A 354 -10.96 -6.67 8.83
N VAL A 355 -10.72 -7.89 9.30
CA VAL A 355 -10.25 -8.98 8.42
C VAL A 355 -11.45 -9.51 7.65
N GLU A 356 -11.31 -9.60 6.33
CA GLU A 356 -12.35 -10.08 5.43
C GLU A 356 -12.05 -11.50 4.95
N ASP A 357 -10.84 -11.72 4.43
CA ASP A 357 -10.39 -13.00 3.91
C ASP A 357 -8.95 -13.27 4.33
N ILE A 358 -8.63 -14.55 4.56
CA ILE A 358 -7.27 -15.00 4.82
C ILE A 358 -6.97 -16.16 3.91
N TYR A 359 -5.82 -16.08 3.23
CA TYR A 359 -5.26 -17.21 2.51
C TYR A 359 -3.91 -17.55 3.11
N PHE A 360 -3.59 -18.82 3.20
CA PHE A 360 -2.28 -19.27 3.65
C PHE A 360 -1.62 -20.19 2.62
N VAL A 361 -0.29 -20.15 2.59
CA VAL A 361 0.53 -21.08 1.79
C VAL A 361 1.77 -21.48 2.59
N PRO A 362 2.11 -22.77 2.69
CA PRO A 362 3.44 -23.20 3.08
C PRO A 362 4.46 -22.70 2.05
N LYS A 363 5.59 -22.10 2.45
CA LYS A 363 6.53 -21.42 1.54
C LYS A 363 7.06 -22.27 0.36
N ASN A 364 7.04 -23.60 0.48
CA ASN A 364 7.47 -24.52 -0.58
C ASN A 364 6.31 -25.10 -1.42
N ASN A 365 5.09 -24.61 -1.21
CA ASN A 365 3.90 -25.05 -1.92
C ASN A 365 3.42 -23.95 -2.89
N GLN A 366 2.71 -24.34 -3.93
CA GLN A 366 2.12 -23.43 -4.92
C GLN A 366 0.61 -23.26 -4.73
N ILE A 367 0.01 -23.98 -3.77
CA ILE A 367 -1.42 -23.93 -3.52
C ILE A 367 -1.69 -23.09 -2.28
N TRP A 368 -2.41 -21.99 -2.48
CA TRP A 368 -2.95 -21.14 -1.43
C TRP A 368 -4.31 -21.69 -0.99
N PHE A 369 -4.52 -21.78 0.31
CA PHE A 369 -5.76 -22.27 0.90
C PHE A 369 -6.46 -21.12 1.60
N LYS A 370 -7.75 -20.95 1.33
CA LYS A 370 -8.60 -20.00 2.05
C LYS A 370 -8.91 -20.55 3.44
N LEU A 371 -8.76 -19.73 4.48
CA LEU A 371 -9.26 -20.06 5.80
C LEU A 371 -10.74 -19.70 5.88
N GLU A 372 -11.51 -20.49 6.60
CA GLU A 372 -12.92 -20.26 6.83
C GLU A 372 -13.12 -19.49 8.13
N ALA A 373 -13.94 -18.44 8.09
CA ALA A 373 -14.34 -17.73 9.28
C ALA A 373 -15.19 -18.64 10.15
N VAL A 374 -14.79 -18.81 11.42
CA VAL A 374 -15.58 -19.59 12.38
C VAL A 374 -16.75 -18.73 12.84
N LYS A 375 -17.95 -19.06 12.33
CA LYS A 375 -19.19 -18.34 12.61
C LYS A 375 -19.71 -18.73 13.99
N VAL A 376 -19.68 -17.79 14.93
CA VAL A 376 -20.23 -17.94 16.28
C VAL A 376 -21.54 -17.14 16.37
N LYS A 377 -22.55 -17.70 17.04
CA LYS A 377 -23.95 -17.25 16.96
C LYS A 377 -24.20 -15.80 17.42
N ASN A 378 -23.40 -15.24 18.33
CA ASN A 378 -23.72 -13.94 18.93
C ASN A 378 -22.61 -12.88 18.99
N ASN A 379 -21.31 -13.19 18.92
CA ASN A 379 -20.26 -12.17 19.15
C ASN A 379 -19.19 -12.13 18.05
N ALA A 380 -19.61 -12.11 16.76
CA ALA A 380 -18.71 -11.97 15.58
C ALA A 380 -17.88 -10.67 15.56
N GLU A 381 -18.08 -9.85 16.58
CA GLU A 381 -17.72 -8.45 16.68
C GLU A 381 -16.50 -8.23 17.59
N LEU A 382 -16.11 -9.20 18.43
CA LEU A 382 -15.02 -9.09 19.39
C LEU A 382 -13.71 -9.72 18.92
N LEU A 383 -13.80 -10.89 18.29
CA LEU A 383 -12.66 -11.68 17.85
C LEU A 383 -13.01 -12.36 16.52
N GLN A 384 -12.11 -12.25 15.55
CA GLN A 384 -12.27 -12.97 14.29
C GLN A 384 -11.32 -14.17 14.30
N HIS A 385 -11.90 -15.37 14.33
CA HIS A 385 -11.16 -16.62 14.23
C HIS A 385 -11.38 -17.25 12.87
N PHE A 386 -10.30 -17.69 12.25
CA PHE A 386 -10.30 -18.35 10.95
C PHE A 386 -9.55 -19.67 11.09
N THR A 387 -10.11 -20.73 10.51
CA THR A 387 -9.50 -22.06 10.55
C THR A 387 -9.60 -22.77 9.22
N VAL A 388 -8.72 -23.73 9.01
CA VAL A 388 -8.81 -24.71 7.94
C VAL A 388 -8.10 -25.98 8.40
N HIS A 389 -8.76 -27.11 8.15
CA HIS A 389 -8.31 -28.42 8.59
C HIS A 389 -7.91 -29.29 7.40
N PHE A 390 -6.87 -30.09 7.59
CA PHE A 390 -6.37 -31.02 6.58
C PHE A 390 -6.31 -32.44 7.14
N GLU A 391 -6.20 -33.43 6.25
CA GLU A 391 -5.93 -34.80 6.67
C GLU A 391 -4.48 -34.97 7.14
N SER A 392 -3.53 -34.38 6.42
CA SER A 392 -2.13 -34.36 6.83
C SER A 392 -1.31 -33.28 6.11
N ILE A 393 -0.26 -32.78 6.78
CA ILE A 393 0.75 -31.89 6.19
C ILE A 393 2.12 -32.52 6.39
N ASN A 394 2.87 -32.71 5.30
CA ASN A 394 4.26 -33.18 5.34
C ASN A 394 5.19 -32.01 5.69
N TYR A 395 6.22 -32.28 6.50
CA TYR A 395 7.24 -31.30 6.85
C TYR A 395 8.63 -31.97 6.96
N SER A 396 9.71 -31.18 6.83
CA SER A 396 11.07 -31.68 7.00
C SER A 396 11.51 -31.56 8.46
N LEU A 397 11.98 -32.65 9.06
CA LEU A 397 12.42 -32.77 10.47
C LEU A 397 13.50 -31.77 10.92
N LEU A 398 14.28 -31.21 9.99
CA LEU A 398 15.52 -30.47 10.31
C LEU A 398 15.45 -28.97 10.02
N LYS A 399 14.31 -28.42 9.56
CA LYS A 399 14.21 -27.01 9.15
C LYS A 399 12.91 -26.37 9.61
N SER A 400 12.97 -25.09 10.00
CA SER A 400 11.77 -24.27 10.20
C SER A 400 10.96 -24.24 8.90
N VAL A 401 9.64 -24.38 9.01
CA VAL A 401 8.72 -24.19 7.88
C VAL A 401 8.15 -22.79 8.00
N ASP A 402 8.34 -21.99 6.96
CA ASP A 402 7.70 -20.69 6.88
C ASP A 402 6.32 -20.86 6.23
N PHE A 403 5.32 -20.20 6.81
CA PHE A 403 3.98 -20.07 6.26
C PHE A 403 3.73 -18.61 5.93
N ASN A 404 3.24 -18.32 4.72
CA ASN A 404 2.80 -16.99 4.36
C ASN A 404 1.29 -16.91 4.51
N PHE A 405 0.82 -15.78 5.04
CA PHE A 405 -0.58 -15.44 5.17
C PHE A 405 -0.84 -14.14 4.40
N ASP A 406 -1.80 -14.19 3.48
CA ASP A 406 -2.35 -13.03 2.80
C ASP A 406 -3.68 -12.67 3.47
N ILE A 407 -3.66 -11.58 4.22
CA ILE A 407 -4.76 -11.13 5.07
C ILE A 407 -5.39 -9.92 4.41
N LYS A 408 -6.54 -10.12 3.77
CA LYS A 408 -7.33 -9.03 3.21
C LYS A 408 -8.00 -8.29 4.36
N VAL A 409 -7.68 -7.01 4.50
CA VAL A 409 -8.26 -6.16 5.54
C VAL A 409 -9.03 -5.00 4.91
N VAL A 410 -10.09 -4.59 5.58
CA VAL A 410 -10.88 -3.42 5.23
C VAL A 410 -10.65 -2.38 6.31
N SER A 411 -10.35 -1.15 5.92
CA SER A 411 -10.35 -0.08 6.90
C SER A 411 -11.78 0.24 7.33
N THR A 412 -12.01 0.26 8.63
CA THR A 412 -13.27 0.71 9.24
C THR A 412 -13.24 2.20 9.58
N ILE A 413 -12.12 2.88 9.33
CA ILE A 413 -11.95 4.32 9.52
C ILE A 413 -11.89 5.01 8.16
N GLY A 414 -12.86 5.89 7.91
CA GLY A 414 -12.85 6.74 6.71
C GLY A 414 -11.51 7.46 6.56
N ASN A 415 -10.91 7.36 5.37
CA ASN A 415 -9.63 7.97 5.00
C ASN A 415 -8.38 7.48 5.75
N TYR A 416 -8.44 6.49 6.65
CA TYR A 416 -7.24 5.95 7.31
C TYR A 416 -6.96 4.52 6.84
N ASN A 417 -6.13 4.34 5.82
CA ASN A 417 -5.82 3.02 5.26
C ASN A 417 -4.41 2.98 4.64
N TYR A 418 -4.01 1.80 4.19
CA TYR A 418 -2.71 1.61 3.57
C TYR A 418 -2.72 2.11 2.12
N GLU A 419 -1.84 3.06 1.83
CA GLU A 419 -1.68 3.61 0.48
C GLU A 419 -0.21 3.65 0.08
N MET A 420 0.06 3.45 -1.21
CA MET A 420 1.42 3.46 -1.72
C MET A 420 1.95 4.89 -1.77
N MET A 421 3.12 5.11 -1.19
CA MET A 421 3.75 6.42 -1.17
C MET A 421 5.27 6.32 -0.97
N ASP A 422 5.95 7.43 -1.17
CA ASP A 422 7.36 7.60 -0.81
C ASP A 422 7.55 7.43 0.70
N ASP A 423 8.41 6.48 1.08
CA ASP A 423 8.69 6.12 2.46
C ASP A 423 9.24 7.29 3.28
N ALA A 424 9.95 8.23 2.63
CA ALA A 424 10.53 9.40 3.27
C ALA A 424 9.50 10.54 3.48
N TRP A 425 8.43 10.57 2.69
CA TRP A 425 7.46 11.69 2.67
C TRP A 425 6.85 12.00 4.05
N PRO A 426 6.36 11.01 4.83
CA PRO A 426 5.79 11.30 6.16
C PRO A 426 6.85 11.80 7.15
N THR A 427 8.10 11.36 7.00
CA THR A 427 9.17 11.67 7.95
C THR A 427 9.85 13.00 7.67
N ASP A 428 10.03 13.37 6.41
CA ASP A 428 10.82 14.53 6.00
C ASP A 428 10.27 15.84 6.58
N PHE A 429 8.95 16.06 6.49
CA PHE A 429 8.31 17.25 7.04
C PHE A 429 8.42 17.32 8.56
N TRP A 430 8.18 16.19 9.24
CA TRP A 430 8.30 16.11 10.69
C TRP A 430 9.74 16.38 11.13
N MET A 431 10.71 15.82 10.43
CA MET A 431 12.13 16.03 10.71
C MET A 431 12.56 17.48 10.43
N ALA A 432 11.98 18.15 9.44
CA ALA A 432 12.20 19.58 9.22
C ALA A 432 11.74 20.40 10.44
N ALA A 433 10.55 20.11 10.97
CA ALA A 433 10.02 20.79 12.15
C ALA A 433 10.82 20.48 13.43
N ALA A 434 11.14 19.20 13.66
CA ALA A 434 11.93 18.75 14.80
C ALA A 434 13.34 19.38 14.82
N ASN A 435 13.92 19.62 13.64
CA ASN A 435 15.22 20.28 13.48
C ASN A 435 15.10 21.82 13.30
N ARG A 436 13.91 22.41 13.49
CA ARG A 436 13.65 23.85 13.39
C ARG A 436 14.09 24.47 12.05
N LYS A 437 13.95 23.72 10.96
CA LYS A 437 14.30 24.17 9.61
C LYS A 437 13.12 24.92 9.01
N LEU A 438 13.29 26.21 8.73
CA LEU A 438 12.27 27.07 8.10
C LEU A 438 10.92 27.09 8.84
N THR A 439 10.94 26.89 10.16
CA THR A 439 9.76 26.99 11.02
C THR A 439 9.40 28.47 11.25
N ASP A 440 8.11 28.76 11.21
CA ASP A 440 7.54 30.13 11.22
C ASP A 440 6.48 30.33 12.31
N VAL A 441 6.20 29.29 13.11
CA VAL A 441 5.30 29.35 14.28
C VAL A 441 5.90 28.58 15.47
N GLU A 442 5.75 29.12 16.67
CA GLU A 442 6.06 28.47 17.92
C GLU A 442 4.79 27.89 18.56
N ILE A 443 4.88 26.66 19.05
CA ILE A 443 3.77 25.95 19.67
C ILE A 443 4.01 25.77 21.17
N TYR A 444 3.01 26.11 21.97
CA TYR A 444 3.02 26.01 23.43
C TYR A 444 1.84 25.15 23.91
N ALA A 445 2.03 24.48 25.04
CA ALA A 445 0.97 23.86 25.84
C ALA A 445 0.89 24.62 27.17
N GLY A 446 -0.15 25.43 27.34
CA GLY A 446 -0.16 26.48 28.36
C GLY A 446 1.00 27.45 28.15
N THR A 447 1.93 27.48 29.11
CA THR A 447 3.15 28.32 29.09
C THR A 447 4.40 27.55 28.66
N VAL A 448 4.31 26.23 28.44
CA VAL A 448 5.47 25.39 28.12
C VAL A 448 5.64 25.30 26.61
N LYS A 449 6.82 25.69 26.11
CA LYS A 449 7.16 25.56 24.69
C LYS A 449 7.28 24.09 24.31
N VAL A 450 6.45 23.65 23.37
CA VAL A 450 6.42 22.26 22.87
C VAL A 450 7.44 22.09 21.75
N MET A 451 7.28 22.86 20.66
CA MET A 451 8.15 22.81 19.49
C MET A 451 7.92 24.01 18.57
N GLU A 452 8.66 24.07 17.46
CA GLU A 452 8.38 24.96 16.35
C GLU A 452 7.78 24.18 15.19
N ALA A 453 6.96 24.83 14.36
CA ALA A 453 6.23 24.20 13.28
C ALA A 453 6.13 25.11 12.04
N HIS A 454 5.44 24.64 11.01
CA HIS A 454 5.20 25.34 9.75
C HIS A 454 3.71 25.67 9.62
N ARG A 455 3.39 26.95 9.42
CA ARG A 455 2.01 27.44 9.25
C ARG A 455 1.31 26.74 8.11
N VAL A 456 1.97 26.59 6.96
CA VAL A 456 1.38 25.93 5.78
C VAL A 456 0.85 24.53 6.08
N ILE A 457 1.59 23.74 6.87
CA ILE A 457 1.16 22.37 7.24
C ILE A 457 -0.02 22.43 8.21
N LEU A 458 0.05 23.29 9.22
CA LEU A 458 -1.04 23.44 10.20
C LEU A 458 -2.33 23.94 9.56
N CYS A 459 -2.26 24.95 8.69
CA CYS A 459 -3.40 25.49 7.93
C CYS A 459 -4.00 24.44 7.00
N ALA A 460 -3.17 23.66 6.31
CA ALA A 460 -3.66 22.62 5.41
C ALA A 460 -4.44 21.53 6.17
N ARG A 461 -4.02 21.23 7.41
CA ARG A 461 -4.51 20.07 8.16
C ARG A 461 -5.62 20.39 9.16
N SER A 462 -5.82 21.67 9.49
CA SER A 462 -6.86 22.12 10.40
C SER A 462 -7.50 23.41 9.90
N PRO A 463 -8.80 23.38 9.55
CA PRO A 463 -9.56 24.59 9.22
C PRO A 463 -9.56 25.63 10.35
N VAL A 464 -9.55 25.17 11.60
CA VAL A 464 -9.50 26.03 12.78
C VAL A 464 -8.17 26.78 12.85
N LEU A 465 -7.05 26.07 12.70
CA LEU A 465 -5.73 26.71 12.65
C LEU A 465 -5.63 27.67 11.46
N ASN A 466 -6.11 27.27 10.29
CA ASN A 466 -6.15 28.12 9.10
C ASN A 466 -6.89 29.45 9.36
N ALA A 467 -8.07 29.40 9.98
CA ALA A 467 -8.85 30.58 10.33
C ALA A 467 -8.13 31.46 11.37
N SER A 468 -7.41 30.86 12.32
CA SER A 468 -6.63 31.59 13.32
C SER A 468 -5.45 32.35 12.70
N PHE A 469 -4.77 31.77 11.71
CA PHE A 469 -3.60 32.40 11.07
C PHE A 469 -3.95 33.54 10.11
N ASN A 470 -5.14 33.53 9.50
CA ASN A 470 -5.56 34.57 8.55
C ASN A 470 -5.85 35.93 9.20
N LYS A 471 -5.92 36.01 10.53
CA LYS A 471 -6.24 37.23 11.28
C LYS A 471 -5.01 37.99 11.79
N ILE A 472 -3.80 37.50 11.54
CA ILE A 472 -2.58 38.00 12.21
C ILE A 472 -1.57 38.51 11.16
N SER A 473 -1.17 39.79 11.29
CA SER A 473 -0.17 40.45 10.43
C SER A 473 1.26 40.28 10.98
N ASN A 474 2.24 40.17 10.07
CA ASN A 474 3.59 39.69 10.33
C ASN A 474 4.56 40.76 10.87
N SER A 475 5.26 40.45 11.98
CA SER A 475 6.60 40.97 12.27
C SER A 475 7.45 40.09 13.22
N SER A 476 6.89 39.02 13.80
CA SER A 476 7.60 38.04 14.64
C SER A 476 7.06 36.61 14.41
N LYS A 477 7.80 35.57 14.86
CA LYS A 477 7.30 34.18 14.82
C LYS A 477 5.99 34.12 15.60
N LEU A 478 4.95 33.62 14.94
CA LEU A 478 3.62 33.55 15.54
C LEU A 478 3.62 32.53 16.68
N ILE A 479 2.89 32.83 17.76
CA ILE A 479 2.77 31.91 18.90
C ILE A 479 1.36 31.33 18.89
N ILE A 480 1.27 30.00 18.96
CA ILE A 480 0.02 29.28 19.22
C ILE A 480 0.15 28.53 20.53
N SER A 481 -0.79 28.76 21.42
CA SER A 481 -0.91 28.04 22.68
C SER A 481 -2.12 27.12 22.66
N PHE A 482 -1.88 25.85 22.92
CA PHE A 482 -2.90 24.88 23.32
C PHE A 482 -3.21 25.09 24.81
N GLY A 483 -4.42 24.70 25.24
CA GLY A 483 -4.84 24.83 26.63
C GLY A 483 -3.88 24.15 27.61
N ALA A 484 -3.77 24.68 28.84
CA ALA A 484 -2.87 24.17 29.87
C ALA A 484 -3.29 22.78 30.40
N GLU A 485 -4.52 22.37 30.11
CA GLU A 485 -5.06 21.03 30.39
C GLU A 485 -4.46 19.94 29.51
N PHE A 486 -3.78 20.29 28.41
CA PHE A 486 -3.13 19.32 27.53
C PHE A 486 -1.67 19.13 27.88
N ASP A 487 -1.26 17.88 28.09
CA ASP A 487 0.15 17.58 28.30
C ASP A 487 0.97 17.76 27.01
N VAL A 488 2.26 18.05 27.18
CA VAL A 488 3.21 18.35 26.09
C VAL A 488 3.32 17.18 25.10
N ASP A 489 3.27 15.94 25.58
CA ASP A 489 3.42 14.76 24.74
C ASP A 489 2.17 14.54 23.88
N THR A 490 0.98 14.76 24.43
CA THR A 490 -0.29 14.74 23.68
C THR A 490 -0.29 15.80 22.57
N VAL A 491 0.11 17.05 22.86
CA VAL A 491 0.21 18.10 21.82
C VAL A 491 1.22 17.70 20.75
N LYS A 492 2.36 17.11 21.14
CA LYS A 492 3.38 16.64 20.21
C LYS A 492 2.88 15.48 19.34
N LEU A 493 2.08 14.56 19.89
CA LEU A 493 1.43 13.48 19.14
C LEU A 493 0.40 14.02 18.14
N PHE A 494 -0.40 15.01 18.56
CA PHE A 494 -1.33 15.72 17.68
C PHE A 494 -0.60 16.35 16.49
N LEU A 495 0.46 17.11 16.75
CA LEU A 495 1.29 17.70 15.69
C LEU A 495 1.93 16.62 14.82
N ASN A 496 2.44 15.53 15.40
CA ASN A 496 3.02 14.45 14.61
C ASN A 496 2.01 13.85 13.62
N PHE A 497 0.75 13.70 14.02
CA PHE A 497 -0.31 13.25 13.13
C PHE A 497 -0.60 14.25 12.00
N LEU A 498 -0.58 15.57 12.27
CA LEU A 498 -0.78 16.57 11.21
C LEU A 498 0.29 16.47 10.12
N TYR A 499 1.54 16.21 10.50
CA TYR A 499 2.67 16.13 9.58
C TYR A 499 2.75 14.81 8.83
N THR A 500 2.45 13.70 9.49
CA THR A 500 2.72 12.36 8.96
C THR A 500 1.48 11.63 8.48
N GLY A 501 0.29 12.09 8.91
CA GLY A 501 -0.96 11.35 8.74
C GLY A 501 -1.00 10.02 9.49
N SER A 502 -0.01 9.68 10.30
CA SER A 502 0.09 8.41 11.03
C SER A 502 0.05 8.67 12.53
N LEU A 503 -0.72 7.86 13.25
CA LEU A 503 -0.60 7.82 14.70
C LEU A 503 0.65 7.00 15.08
N LYS A 504 1.39 7.40 16.11
CA LYS A 504 2.61 6.68 16.55
C LYS A 504 2.47 6.02 17.93
N SER A 505 1.61 6.55 18.77
CA SER A 505 1.33 6.04 20.11
C SER A 505 -0.14 6.25 20.43
N THR A 506 -0.67 5.40 21.30
CA THR A 506 -2.01 5.49 21.88
C THR A 506 -1.99 6.20 23.25
N ASP A 507 -0.83 6.65 23.72
CA ASP A 507 -0.70 7.40 24.97
C ASP A 507 -1.53 8.69 24.91
N GLY A 508 -2.28 8.99 25.97
CA GLY A 508 -3.08 10.21 26.05
C GLY A 508 -4.26 10.28 25.06
N VAL A 509 -4.71 9.14 24.51
CA VAL A 509 -5.72 9.09 23.43
C VAL A 509 -7.04 9.84 23.73
N HIS A 510 -7.46 9.93 24.99
CA HIS A 510 -8.60 10.76 25.39
C HIS A 510 -8.35 12.25 25.15
N GLN A 511 -7.20 12.77 25.55
CA GLN A 511 -6.83 14.17 25.32
C GLN A 511 -6.56 14.43 23.84
N LEU A 512 -5.93 13.47 23.14
CA LEU A 512 -5.68 13.55 21.71
C LEU A 512 -6.99 13.63 20.90
N GLY A 513 -8.01 12.85 21.28
CA GLY A 513 -9.34 12.91 20.68
C GLY A 513 -10.05 14.24 20.92
N LYS A 514 -9.87 14.86 22.10
CA LYS A 514 -10.35 16.22 22.37
C LYS A 514 -9.68 17.25 21.46
N LEU A 515 -8.34 17.21 21.32
CA LEU A 515 -7.62 18.07 20.38
C LEU A 515 -8.10 17.88 18.94
N ALA A 516 -8.22 16.63 18.48
CA ALA A 516 -8.70 16.32 17.14
C ALA A 516 -10.09 16.90 16.87
N THR A 517 -10.98 16.86 17.86
CA THR A 517 -12.32 17.44 17.77
C THR A 517 -12.26 18.97 17.71
N MET A 518 -11.55 19.61 18.64
CA MET A 518 -11.45 21.08 18.70
C MET A 518 -10.83 21.69 17.44
N TYR A 519 -9.82 21.02 16.88
CA TYR A 519 -9.10 21.49 15.69
C TYR A 519 -9.63 20.88 14.38
N GLN A 520 -10.76 20.15 14.43
CA GLN A 520 -11.46 19.58 13.27
C GLN A 520 -10.60 18.67 12.39
N VAL A 521 -9.81 17.79 13.03
CA VAL A 521 -8.99 16.78 12.37
C VAL A 521 -9.77 15.46 12.37
N GLU A 522 -10.71 15.33 11.44
CA GLU A 522 -11.73 14.27 11.46
C GLU A 522 -11.16 12.85 11.47
N THR A 523 -10.15 12.56 10.65
CA THR A 523 -9.51 11.23 10.64
C THR A 523 -8.92 10.88 12.00
N LEU A 524 -8.22 11.82 12.65
CA LEU A 524 -7.65 11.58 13.99
C LEU A 524 -8.74 11.42 15.05
N LYS A 525 -9.81 12.20 14.96
CA LYS A 525 -10.97 12.09 15.85
C LYS A 525 -11.56 10.69 15.78
N ASN A 526 -11.78 10.18 14.57
CA ASN A 526 -12.35 8.84 14.35
C ASN A 526 -11.40 7.73 14.84
N VAL A 527 -10.08 7.87 14.61
CA VAL A 527 -9.07 6.97 15.18
C VAL A 527 -9.12 6.96 16.71
N CYS A 528 -9.15 8.14 17.34
CA CYS A 528 -9.16 8.25 18.81
C CYS A 528 -10.47 7.72 19.41
N GLN A 529 -11.62 7.91 18.75
CA GLN A 529 -12.90 7.38 19.20
C GLN A 529 -12.90 5.85 19.27
N LEU A 530 -12.33 5.19 18.25
CA LEU A 530 -12.21 3.73 18.25
C LEU A 530 -11.23 3.21 19.30
N LEU A 531 -10.11 3.91 19.50
CA LEU A 531 -9.13 3.55 20.53
C LEU A 531 -9.66 3.74 21.95
N ASN A 532 -10.56 4.71 22.16
CA ASN A 532 -11.23 4.96 23.43
C ASN A 532 -12.43 4.05 23.69
N ALA A 533 -12.82 3.20 22.73
CA ALA A 533 -13.90 2.25 22.95
C ALA A 533 -13.50 1.27 24.07
N ASN A 534 -14.44 0.98 24.97
CA ASN A 534 -14.21 0.02 26.05
C ASN A 534 -13.77 -1.33 25.46
N PRO A 535 -12.84 -2.03 26.13
CA PRO A 535 -12.58 -3.42 25.76
C PRO A 535 -13.89 -4.22 25.85
N PRO A 536 -13.98 -5.33 25.12
CA PRO A 536 -15.10 -6.24 25.26
C PRO A 536 -15.30 -6.65 26.72
N ASP A 537 -16.54 -6.91 27.13
CA ASP A 537 -16.80 -7.45 28.45
C ASP A 537 -16.14 -8.83 28.62
N ALA A 538 -15.63 -9.12 29.82
CA ALA A 538 -14.89 -10.36 30.07
C ALA A 538 -15.79 -11.59 29.94
N GLU A 539 -17.04 -11.50 30.38
CA GLU A 539 -18.03 -12.58 30.25
C GLU A 539 -18.35 -12.80 28.77
N GLU A 540 -18.51 -11.72 28.01
CA GLU A 540 -18.76 -11.77 26.56
C GLU A 540 -17.62 -12.46 25.78
N LEU A 541 -16.37 -12.23 26.20
CA LEU A 541 -15.19 -12.91 25.66
C LEU A 541 -15.10 -14.38 26.08
N THR A 542 -15.38 -14.70 27.35
CA THR A 542 -15.31 -16.09 27.83
C THR A 542 -16.42 -16.94 27.24
N ASP A 543 -17.63 -16.40 27.12
CA ASP A 543 -18.77 -17.09 26.48
C ASP A 543 -18.50 -17.35 25.01
N TYR A 544 -17.78 -16.43 24.34
CA TYR A 544 -17.31 -16.64 22.98
C TYR A 544 -16.27 -17.77 22.90
N LEU A 545 -15.29 -17.80 23.82
CA LEU A 545 -14.28 -18.86 23.87
C LEU A 545 -14.88 -20.25 24.16
N LEU A 546 -15.96 -20.32 24.93
CA LEU A 546 -16.69 -21.57 25.21
C LEU A 546 -17.45 -22.12 23.99
N GLN A 547 -17.64 -21.30 22.95
CA GLN A 547 -18.36 -21.67 21.72
C GLN A 547 -17.42 -22.04 20.55
N LEU A 548 -16.12 -21.79 20.68
CA LEU A 548 -15.06 -22.19 19.74
C LEU A 548 -14.58 -23.61 20.00
#